data_AF-A0A7M5WQV8-F1
#
_entry.id   AF-A0A7M5WQV8-F1
#
_cell.length_a   1.000
_cell.length_b   1.000
_cell.length_c   1.000
_cell.angle_alpha   90.00
_cell.angle_beta   90.00
_cell.angle_gamma   90.00
#
_symmetry.space_group_name_H-M   'P 1'
#
loop_
_entity.id
_entity.type
_entity.pdbx_description
1 polymer ?
#
loop_
_entity_poly.entity_id
_entity_poly.type
_entity_poly.pdbx_seq_one_letter_code
_entity_poly.pdbx_strand_id
1 'polypeptide(L)'
;MQSSNFGVLQLSIFVRRELVWFCSSVEQDTIATRVGHKIKTKGALAMSFSIFGTSLCFITSHFTSDKEKLSQRINDYRTINRGIRLPVIPGTKNYENSDVTDRFDRVFWFGDFNFRIQKSRESVDRIMKRHARDQPLIIRELLTHDQLNEVFDRGKIFHGFKENEITFMPTYKFDVNTDVYDSSPKKRVPSWTDRIVYKSPQLSLLKCLYYNSCNTIKVSDHRPVYGIFESEVEPYKNNFQVHGATFDREVYVEANLRRNAPSGSQANSHVCTIL
;
A
#
# COMPACT_ATOMS: atom_id res chain seq x y z
N MET A 1 12.58 -10.89 8.91
CA MET A 1 11.80 -9.65 8.96
C MET A 1 12.76 -8.50 8.75
N GLN A 2 12.36 -7.53 7.92
CA GLN A 2 13.02 -6.23 7.79
C GLN A 2 11.93 -5.16 7.93
N SER A 3 12.17 -4.11 8.71
CA SER A 3 11.23 -3.00 8.86
C SER A 3 11.93 -1.66 8.76
N SER A 4 11.22 -0.68 8.21
CA SER A 4 11.70 0.69 8.07
C SER A 4 10.61 1.69 8.41
N ASN A 5 11.02 2.90 8.79
CA ASN A 5 10.14 3.98 9.20
C ASN A 5 10.52 5.29 8.51
N PHE A 6 9.50 6.07 8.15
CA PHE A 6 9.62 7.44 7.69
C PHE A 6 8.60 8.31 8.42
N GLY A 7 9.03 8.94 9.51
CA GLY A 7 8.11 9.59 10.45
C GLY A 7 7.18 8.54 11.07
N VAL A 8 5.88 8.63 10.79
CA VAL A 8 4.86 7.67 11.24
C VAL A 8 4.47 6.65 10.16
N LEU A 9 5.07 6.73 8.97
CA LEU A 9 4.87 5.74 7.91
C LEU A 9 5.82 4.56 8.16
N GLN A 10 5.28 3.34 8.22
CA GLN A 10 6.06 2.13 8.46
C GLN A 10 5.83 1.14 7.33
N LEU A 11 6.90 0.44 6.95
CA LEU A 11 6.85 -0.71 6.05
C LEU A 11 7.63 -1.85 6.66
N SER A 12 7.03 -3.04 6.68
CA SER A 12 7.67 -4.27 7.20
C SER A 12 7.50 -5.40 6.20
N ILE A 13 8.59 -6.12 5.94
CA ILE A 13 8.64 -7.28 5.05
C ILE A 13 8.91 -8.52 5.91
N PHE A 14 7.99 -9.47 5.84
CA PHE A 14 8.12 -10.80 6.42
C PHE A 14 8.26 -11.81 5.29
N VAL A 15 9.21 -12.73 5.45
CA VAL A 15 9.48 -13.80 4.49
C VAL A 15 9.48 -15.10 5.28
N ARG A 16 8.98 -16.18 4.67
CA ARG A 16 9.08 -17.52 5.25
C ARG A 16 10.55 -17.83 5.57
N ARG A 17 10.82 -18.41 6.74
CA ARG A 17 12.20 -18.64 7.21
C ARG A 17 13.04 -19.46 6.22
N GLU A 18 12.41 -20.37 5.48
CA GLU A 18 13.10 -21.20 4.49
C GLU A 18 13.57 -20.39 3.27
N LEU A 19 12.91 -19.25 2.99
CA LEU A 19 13.14 -18.46 1.80
C LEU A 19 14.20 -17.35 1.99
N VAL A 20 14.64 -17.10 3.23
CA VAL A 20 15.57 -16.00 3.54
C VAL A 20 16.92 -16.19 2.84
N TRP A 21 17.33 -17.45 2.61
CA TRP A 21 18.55 -17.80 1.88
C TRP A 21 18.53 -17.44 0.39
N PHE A 22 17.35 -17.15 -0.17
CA PHE A 22 17.21 -16.80 -1.58
C PHE A 22 16.96 -15.30 -1.79
N CYS A 23 17.07 -14.50 -0.72
CA CYS A 23 16.86 -13.06 -0.75
C CYS A 23 18.19 -12.29 -0.80
N SER A 24 18.21 -11.17 -1.51
CA SER A 24 19.30 -10.19 -1.47
C SER A 24 19.20 -9.26 -0.25
N SER A 25 20.18 -8.35 -0.17
CA SER A 25 19.99 -6.94 0.20
C SER A 25 18.55 -6.48 0.26
N VAL A 26 17.99 -6.17 1.44
CA VAL A 26 16.91 -5.18 1.47
C VAL A 26 17.53 -3.79 1.43
N GLU A 27 17.22 -3.07 0.38
CA GLU A 27 17.54 -1.66 0.19
C GLU A 27 16.30 -0.81 0.47
N GLN A 28 16.50 0.44 0.88
CA GLN A 28 15.39 1.33 1.25
C GLN A 28 15.67 2.78 0.89
N ASP A 29 14.61 3.54 0.63
CA ASP A 29 14.68 4.97 0.41
C ASP A 29 13.38 5.66 0.87
N THR A 30 13.45 6.96 1.16
CA THR A 30 12.32 7.73 1.69
C THR A 30 12.20 9.08 0.99
N ILE A 31 10.98 9.47 0.64
CA ILE A 31 10.71 10.76 -0.01
C ILE A 31 9.70 11.56 0.79
N ALA A 32 10.07 12.76 1.21
CA ALA A 32 9.14 13.74 1.78
C ALA A 32 8.50 14.55 0.65
N THR A 33 7.17 14.60 0.59
CA THR A 33 6.47 15.44 -0.41
C THR A 33 5.97 16.76 0.16
N ARG A 34 5.90 16.88 1.50
CA ARG A 34 5.52 18.11 2.19
C ARG A 34 6.75 18.77 2.81
N VAL A 35 7.29 19.79 2.14
CA VAL A 35 8.45 20.56 2.59
C VAL A 35 8.06 21.52 3.72
N GLY A 36 8.98 21.80 4.66
CA GLY A 36 8.83 22.85 5.68
C GLY A 36 8.06 22.48 6.96
N HIS A 37 7.63 21.23 7.12
CA HIS A 37 6.98 20.77 8.36
C HIS A 37 7.97 19.98 9.22
N LYS A 38 8.05 20.31 10.52
CA LYS A 38 8.95 19.62 11.47
C LYS A 38 8.67 18.12 11.57
N ILE A 39 7.41 17.71 11.36
CA ILE A 39 6.98 16.31 11.33
C ILE A 39 6.68 15.92 9.89
N LYS A 40 7.41 14.94 9.37
CA LYS A 40 7.19 14.36 8.03
C LYS A 40 5.97 13.42 8.08
N THR A 41 4.80 13.92 7.68
CA THR A 41 3.54 13.14 7.69
C THR A 41 3.06 12.70 6.31
N LYS A 42 3.72 13.15 5.24
CA LYS A 42 3.32 12.93 3.84
C LYS A 42 4.56 12.64 2.99
N GLY A 43 4.46 11.61 2.16
CA GLY A 43 5.60 11.09 1.44
C GLY A 43 5.50 9.59 1.19
N ALA A 44 6.65 8.97 0.95
CA ALA A 44 6.78 7.55 0.70
C ALA A 44 7.96 6.93 1.43
N LEU A 45 7.82 5.64 1.70
CA LEU A 45 8.88 4.75 2.13
C LEU A 45 8.90 3.58 1.14
N ALA A 46 10.05 3.35 0.51
CA ALA A 46 10.26 2.26 -0.42
C ALA A 46 11.25 1.26 0.16
N MET A 47 10.98 -0.03 -0.02
CA MET A 47 11.95 -1.11 0.20
C MET A 47 12.00 -2.01 -1.03
N SER A 48 13.19 -2.41 -1.44
CA SER A 48 13.41 -3.33 -2.54
C SER A 48 14.39 -4.42 -2.18
N PHE A 49 14.16 -5.61 -2.73
CA PHE A 49 15.07 -6.75 -2.66
C PHE A 49 14.76 -7.70 -3.80
N SER A 50 15.68 -8.60 -4.11
CA SER A 50 15.47 -9.68 -5.06
C SER A 50 15.25 -10.98 -4.31
N ILE A 51 14.32 -11.80 -4.81
CA ILE A 51 14.17 -13.20 -4.43
C ILE A 51 14.46 -14.05 -5.66
N PHE A 52 15.41 -14.97 -5.55
CA PHE A 52 16.03 -15.63 -6.71
C PHE A 52 16.50 -14.60 -7.75
N GLY A 53 16.13 -14.74 -9.02
CA GLY A 53 16.44 -13.81 -10.10
C GLY A 53 15.45 -12.66 -10.28
N THR A 54 14.43 -12.54 -9.42
CA THR A 54 13.34 -11.56 -9.57
C THR A 54 13.44 -10.45 -8.54
N SER A 55 13.53 -9.22 -9.03
CA SER A 55 13.59 -8.00 -8.24
C SER A 55 12.19 -7.49 -7.86
N LEU A 56 11.99 -7.22 -6.57
CA LEU A 56 10.74 -6.73 -5.99
C LEU A 56 10.95 -5.33 -5.41
N CYS A 57 9.99 -4.44 -5.62
CA CYS A 57 9.94 -3.12 -4.99
C CYS A 57 8.57 -2.87 -4.35
N PHE A 58 8.58 -2.49 -3.08
CA PHE A 58 7.40 -2.19 -2.29
C PHE A 58 7.46 -0.72 -1.88
N ILE A 59 6.48 0.06 -2.31
CA ILE A 59 6.39 1.49 -2.01
C ILE A 59 5.11 1.70 -1.21
N THR A 60 5.24 2.11 0.04
CA THR A 60 4.10 2.63 0.81
C THR A 60 4.08 4.14 0.76
N SER A 61 2.90 4.76 0.65
CA SER A 61 2.78 6.22 0.61
C SER A 61 1.59 6.76 1.39
N HIS A 62 1.74 8.00 1.85
CA HIS A 62 0.68 8.80 2.43
C HIS A 62 0.61 10.13 1.68
N PHE A 63 -0.35 10.24 0.76
CA PHE A 63 -0.50 11.42 -0.10
C PHE A 63 -1.32 12.52 0.56
N THR A 64 -1.29 13.71 -0.04
CA THR A 64 -1.99 14.91 0.42
C THR A 64 -3.50 14.66 0.61
N SER A 65 -3.98 14.96 1.82
CA SER A 65 -5.38 14.80 2.22
C SER A 65 -6.28 15.93 1.71
N ASP A 66 -7.60 15.75 1.89
CA ASP A 66 -8.70 16.64 1.48
C ASP A 66 -9.12 16.49 0.01
N LYS A 67 -10.44 16.61 -0.21
CA LYS A 67 -11.10 16.28 -1.49
C LYS A 67 -10.63 17.19 -2.62
N GLU A 68 -10.39 18.46 -2.31
CA GLU A 68 -10.05 19.54 -3.25
C GLU A 68 -8.60 19.46 -3.75
N LYS A 69 -7.74 18.67 -3.09
CA LYS A 69 -6.29 18.66 -3.35
C LYS A 69 -5.84 17.59 -4.37
N LEU A 70 -6.62 17.38 -5.42
CA LEU A 70 -6.32 16.38 -6.46
C LEU A 70 -4.96 16.64 -7.13
N SER A 71 -4.70 17.90 -7.52
CA SER A 71 -3.44 18.29 -8.17
C SER A 71 -2.22 18.05 -7.27
N GLN A 72 -2.35 18.24 -5.97
CA GLN A 72 -1.28 17.98 -5.00
C GLN A 72 -0.99 16.48 -4.87
N ARG A 73 -2.02 15.61 -4.87
CA ARG A 73 -1.80 14.15 -4.88
C ARG A 73 -1.10 13.67 -6.16
N ILE A 74 -1.46 14.24 -7.31
CA ILE A 74 -0.77 13.97 -8.57
C ILE A 74 0.71 14.41 -8.47
N ASN A 75 0.97 15.56 -7.83
CA ASN A 75 2.32 16.03 -7.60
C ASN A 75 3.09 15.13 -6.61
N ASP A 76 2.46 14.68 -5.52
CA ASP A 76 3.04 13.71 -4.58
C ASP A 76 3.53 12.46 -5.31
N TYR A 77 2.67 11.86 -6.14
CA TYR A 77 3.03 10.72 -6.99
C TYR A 77 4.26 11.03 -7.85
N ARG A 78 4.28 12.15 -8.58
CA ARG A 78 5.40 12.52 -9.47
C ARG A 78 6.70 12.72 -8.69
N THR A 79 6.63 13.40 -7.54
CA THR A 79 7.78 13.64 -6.67
C THR A 79 8.34 12.33 -6.14
N ILE A 80 7.49 11.40 -5.71
CA ILE A 80 7.93 10.09 -5.22
C ILE A 80 8.53 9.25 -6.35
N ASN A 81 7.84 9.17 -7.49
CA ASN A 81 8.25 8.36 -8.64
C ASN A 81 9.63 8.78 -9.19
N ARG A 82 9.89 10.09 -9.22
CA ARG A 82 11.19 10.65 -9.64
C ARG A 82 12.21 10.72 -8.51
N GLY A 83 11.77 10.58 -7.26
CA GLY A 83 12.57 10.79 -6.06
C GLY A 83 13.30 9.54 -5.62
N ILE A 84 12.64 8.37 -5.66
CA ILE A 84 13.21 7.12 -5.14
C ILE A 84 14.46 6.71 -5.94
N ARG A 85 15.55 6.43 -5.22
CA ARG A 85 16.88 6.05 -5.73
C ARG A 85 17.17 4.57 -5.44
N LEU A 86 16.25 3.70 -5.85
CA LEU A 86 16.40 2.24 -5.78
C LEU A 86 16.42 1.62 -7.20
N PRO A 87 17.09 0.46 -7.41
CA PRO A 87 18.08 -0.12 -6.49
C PRO A 87 19.31 0.81 -6.36
N VAL A 88 20.11 0.67 -5.32
CA VAL A 88 21.32 1.47 -5.07
C VAL A 88 22.46 0.89 -5.91
N ILE A 89 22.70 1.45 -7.10
CA ILE A 89 23.83 1.05 -7.95
C ILE A 89 25.03 1.99 -7.69
N PRO A 90 26.16 1.49 -7.16
CA PRO A 90 27.35 2.30 -6.93
C PRO A 90 27.86 2.95 -8.23
N GLY A 91 28.10 4.26 -8.20
CA GLY A 91 28.60 5.01 -9.36
C GLY A 91 27.52 5.48 -10.34
N THR A 92 26.27 5.02 -10.22
CA THR A 92 25.14 5.53 -11.01
C THR A 92 24.70 6.88 -10.46
N LYS A 93 25.23 7.96 -11.05
CA LYS A 93 24.85 9.34 -10.68
C LYS A 93 23.49 9.77 -11.26
N ASN A 94 23.04 9.13 -12.34
CA ASN A 94 21.91 9.62 -13.13
C ASN A 94 20.79 8.58 -13.22
N TYR A 95 19.97 8.51 -12.17
CA TYR A 95 18.58 8.07 -12.33
C TYR A 95 17.67 9.16 -12.92
N GLU A 96 18.24 10.35 -13.18
CA GLU A 96 17.55 11.52 -13.70
C GLU A 96 16.72 11.15 -14.93
N ASN A 97 15.41 11.40 -14.84
CA ASN A 97 14.38 11.12 -15.84
C ASN A 97 13.93 9.66 -16.05
N SER A 98 14.42 8.70 -15.26
CA SER A 98 13.87 7.32 -15.28
C SER A 98 12.79 7.14 -14.23
N ASP A 99 11.69 6.50 -14.62
CA ASP A 99 10.65 6.02 -13.72
C ASP A 99 11.23 4.92 -12.82
N VAL A 100 11.18 5.09 -11.49
CA VAL A 100 11.72 4.08 -10.56
C VAL A 100 11.06 2.72 -10.74
N THR A 101 9.82 2.69 -11.20
CA THR A 101 9.01 1.49 -11.30
C THR A 101 9.37 0.63 -12.52
N ASP A 102 10.15 1.16 -13.46
CA ASP A 102 10.70 0.41 -14.60
C ASP A 102 12.00 -0.34 -14.27
N ARG A 103 12.55 -0.13 -13.06
CA ARG A 103 13.83 -0.72 -12.63
C ARG A 103 13.69 -2.07 -11.93
N PHE A 104 12.46 -2.54 -11.76
CA PHE A 104 12.14 -3.75 -11.00
C PHE A 104 11.19 -4.66 -11.78
N ASP A 105 11.33 -5.96 -11.56
CA ASP A 105 10.48 -6.96 -12.21
C ASP A 105 9.06 -6.95 -11.63
N ARG A 106 8.91 -6.66 -10.34
CA ARG A 106 7.60 -6.52 -9.68
C ARG A 106 7.60 -5.29 -8.80
N VAL A 107 6.59 -4.44 -8.98
CA VAL A 107 6.40 -3.25 -8.14
C VAL A 107 5.02 -3.30 -7.52
N PHE A 108 4.97 -3.12 -6.21
CA PHE A 108 3.75 -2.95 -5.44
C PHE A 108 3.77 -1.56 -4.82
N TRP A 109 2.79 -0.73 -5.17
CA TRP A 109 2.65 0.60 -4.59
C TRP A 109 1.30 0.70 -3.90
N PHE A 110 1.32 0.97 -2.59
CA PHE A 110 0.13 0.96 -1.76
C PHE A 110 0.15 2.02 -0.66
N GLY A 111 -0.97 2.19 0.02
CA GLY A 111 -1.10 3.06 1.19
C GLY A 111 -2.30 4.00 1.09
N ASP A 112 -2.30 5.02 1.95
CA ASP A 112 -3.32 6.07 1.94
C ASP A 112 -2.99 7.10 0.85
N PHE A 113 -3.43 6.81 -0.37
CA PHE A 113 -3.33 7.73 -1.50
C PHE A 113 -4.31 8.90 -1.41
N ASN A 114 -5.25 8.89 -0.47
CA ASN A 114 -6.13 10.00 -0.14
C ASN A 114 -7.03 10.52 -1.30
N PHE A 115 -7.18 9.76 -2.40
CA PHE A 115 -8.16 10.07 -3.44
C PHE A 115 -9.58 9.91 -2.89
N ARG A 116 -10.50 10.77 -3.34
CA ARG A 116 -11.86 10.91 -2.77
C ARG A 116 -12.93 10.77 -3.83
N ILE A 117 -14.14 10.45 -3.40
CA ILE A 117 -15.33 10.51 -4.25
C ILE A 117 -15.72 11.96 -4.54
N GLN A 118 -15.91 12.30 -5.83
CA GLN A 118 -16.30 13.62 -6.33
C GLN A 118 -17.82 13.88 -6.24
N LYS A 119 -18.44 13.60 -5.09
CA LYS A 119 -19.84 13.94 -4.81
C LYS A 119 -19.99 14.63 -3.46
N SER A 120 -21.15 15.25 -3.21
CA SER A 120 -21.51 15.70 -1.87
C SER A 120 -21.88 14.51 -0.98
N ARG A 121 -21.83 14.69 0.35
CA ARG A 121 -22.21 13.66 1.30
C ARG A 121 -23.66 13.21 1.09
N GLU A 122 -24.57 14.16 0.88
CA GLU A 122 -26.00 13.90 0.66
C GLU A 122 -26.23 13.07 -0.61
N SER A 123 -25.44 13.30 -1.65
CA SER A 123 -25.54 12.54 -2.89
C SER A 123 -25.06 11.10 -2.71
N VAL A 124 -23.93 10.90 -2.01
CA VAL A 124 -23.44 9.56 -1.67
C VAL A 124 -24.43 8.84 -0.77
N ASP A 125 -24.95 9.48 0.27
CA ASP A 125 -25.94 8.88 1.17
C ASP A 125 -27.23 8.48 0.42
N ARG A 126 -27.66 9.25 -0.58
CA ARG A 126 -28.79 8.86 -1.45
C ARG A 126 -28.50 7.63 -2.30
N ILE A 127 -27.28 7.52 -2.86
CA ILE A 127 -26.85 6.35 -3.64
C ILE A 127 -26.84 5.11 -2.73
N MET A 128 -26.20 5.22 -1.56
CA MET A 128 -26.14 4.18 -0.54
C MET A 128 -27.55 3.70 -0.14
N LYS A 129 -28.49 4.63 0.09
CA LYS A 129 -29.87 4.31 0.44
C LYS A 129 -30.65 3.67 -0.71
N ARG A 130 -30.48 4.18 -1.94
CA ARG A 130 -31.16 3.66 -3.14
C ARG A 130 -30.80 2.20 -3.40
N HIS A 131 -29.54 1.86 -3.24
CA HIS A 131 -29.00 0.52 -3.50
C HIS A 131 -28.69 -0.24 -2.20
N ALA A 132 -29.38 0.04 -1.11
CA ALA A 132 -29.06 -0.49 0.23
C ALA A 132 -29.03 -2.04 0.33
N ARG A 133 -29.69 -2.74 -0.61
CA ARG A 133 -29.71 -4.21 -0.68
C ARG A 133 -28.77 -4.78 -1.76
N ASP A 134 -28.06 -3.93 -2.49
CA ASP A 134 -27.20 -4.29 -3.62
C ASP A 134 -25.88 -3.53 -3.54
N GLN A 135 -25.00 -4.05 -2.68
CA GLN A 135 -23.67 -3.48 -2.47
C GLN A 135 -22.85 -3.37 -3.78
N PRO A 136 -22.85 -4.37 -4.69
CA PRO A 136 -22.19 -4.23 -5.99
C PRO A 136 -22.65 -3.00 -6.79
N LEU A 137 -23.96 -2.69 -6.82
CA LEU A 137 -24.46 -1.49 -7.51
C LEU A 137 -23.99 -0.19 -6.85
N ILE A 138 -23.96 -0.13 -5.52
CA ILE A 138 -23.38 1.02 -4.78
C ILE A 138 -21.94 1.25 -5.22
N ILE A 139 -21.13 0.18 -5.18
CA ILE A 139 -19.70 0.24 -5.47
C ILE A 139 -19.50 0.72 -6.90
N ARG A 140 -20.17 0.08 -7.86
CA ARG A 140 -20.09 0.44 -9.27
C ARG A 140 -20.47 1.90 -9.53
N GLU A 141 -21.59 2.37 -8.96
CA GLU A 141 -22.02 3.78 -9.16
C GLU A 141 -21.02 4.76 -8.55
N LEU A 142 -20.56 4.52 -7.33
CA LEU A 142 -19.63 5.44 -6.65
C LEU A 142 -18.25 5.47 -7.31
N LEU A 143 -17.74 4.34 -7.81
CA LEU A 143 -16.44 4.27 -8.49
C LEU A 143 -16.39 5.11 -9.78
N THR A 144 -17.53 5.41 -10.42
CA THR A 144 -17.58 6.37 -11.56
C THR A 144 -17.22 7.80 -11.16
N HIS A 145 -17.19 8.08 -9.85
CA HIS A 145 -16.87 9.38 -9.28
C HIS A 145 -15.59 9.33 -8.43
N ASP A 146 -14.83 8.24 -8.49
CA ASP A 146 -13.57 8.10 -7.78
C ASP A 146 -12.44 8.87 -8.47
N GLN A 147 -11.77 9.74 -7.72
CA GLN A 147 -10.68 10.56 -8.26
C GLN A 147 -9.50 9.73 -8.75
N LEU A 148 -9.15 8.62 -8.09
CA LEU A 148 -8.03 7.80 -8.53
C LEU A 148 -8.37 7.19 -9.89
N ASN A 149 -9.54 6.55 -10.02
CA ASN A 149 -9.99 5.99 -11.29
C ASN A 149 -9.97 7.04 -12.42
N GLU A 150 -10.50 8.26 -12.17
CA GLU A 150 -10.49 9.33 -13.18
C GLU A 150 -9.08 9.64 -13.70
N VAL A 151 -8.09 9.79 -12.82
CA VAL A 151 -6.72 10.17 -13.22
C VAL A 151 -5.89 8.96 -13.70
N PHE A 152 -6.24 7.76 -13.25
CA PHE A 152 -5.65 6.50 -13.69
C PHE A 152 -6.06 6.21 -15.14
N ASP A 153 -7.36 6.27 -15.45
CA ASP A 153 -7.92 6.02 -16.78
C ASP A 153 -7.45 7.06 -17.81
N ARG A 154 -7.23 8.29 -17.38
CA ARG A 154 -6.66 9.37 -18.22
C ARG A 154 -5.14 9.28 -18.37
N GLY A 155 -4.50 8.27 -17.79
CA GLY A 155 -3.05 8.08 -17.82
C GLY A 155 -2.28 9.27 -17.26
N LYS A 156 -2.74 9.87 -16.14
CA LYS A 156 -2.05 11.02 -15.51
C LYS A 156 -1.06 10.61 -14.42
N ILE A 157 -1.24 9.42 -13.86
CA ILE A 157 -0.43 8.83 -12.78
C ILE A 157 -0.40 7.29 -12.95
N PHE A 158 0.48 6.62 -12.20
CA PHE A 158 0.61 5.16 -12.14
C PHE A 158 0.73 4.49 -13.54
N HIS A 159 1.61 5.02 -14.40
CA HIS A 159 1.79 4.50 -15.75
C HIS A 159 2.26 3.04 -15.77
N GLY A 160 1.53 2.19 -16.50
CA GLY A 160 1.81 0.76 -16.61
C GLY A 160 1.42 -0.06 -15.38
N PHE A 161 0.87 0.57 -14.34
CA PHE A 161 0.30 -0.16 -13.22
C PHE A 161 -1.09 -0.71 -13.58
N LYS A 162 -1.52 -1.68 -12.77
CA LYS A 162 -2.88 -2.18 -12.68
C LYS A 162 -3.37 -2.05 -11.25
N GLU A 163 -4.66 -1.79 -11.10
CA GLU A 163 -5.39 -2.02 -9.86
C GLU A 163 -6.35 -3.18 -10.08
N ASN A 164 -6.52 -4.06 -9.08
CA ASN A 164 -7.53 -5.11 -9.18
C ASN A 164 -8.94 -4.53 -8.95
N GLU A 165 -9.98 -5.21 -9.45
CA GLU A 165 -11.35 -4.74 -9.26
C GLU A 165 -11.69 -4.56 -7.78
N ILE A 166 -12.25 -3.39 -7.45
CA ILE A 166 -12.73 -3.07 -6.10
C ILE A 166 -14.12 -3.64 -5.94
N THR A 167 -14.25 -4.63 -5.05
CA THR A 167 -15.52 -5.29 -4.71
C THR A 167 -15.96 -5.02 -3.26
N PHE A 168 -15.29 -4.09 -2.59
CA PHE A 168 -15.50 -3.72 -1.19
C PHE A 168 -15.92 -2.25 -1.03
N MET A 169 -16.59 -1.94 0.07
CA MET A 169 -17.11 -0.61 0.38
C MET A 169 -15.99 0.40 0.67
N PRO A 170 -16.26 1.72 0.58
CA PRO A 170 -15.26 2.74 0.90
C PRO A 170 -14.62 2.55 2.28
N THR A 171 -13.30 2.70 2.37
CA THR A 171 -12.51 2.35 3.56
C THR A 171 -12.33 3.50 4.54
N TYR A 172 -12.77 4.70 4.18
CA TYR A 172 -12.67 5.93 4.96
C TYR A 172 -13.93 6.79 4.75
N LYS A 173 -14.42 7.58 5.70
CA LYS A 173 -14.00 7.71 7.09
C LYS A 173 -15.06 7.09 7.99
N PHE A 174 -14.65 6.26 8.93
CA PHE A 174 -15.53 5.67 9.94
C PHE A 174 -15.44 6.40 11.28
N ASP A 175 -16.51 6.32 12.06
CA ASP A 175 -16.42 6.57 13.49
C ASP A 175 -15.70 5.37 14.14
N VAL A 176 -14.72 5.67 15.01
CA VAL A 176 -13.85 4.65 15.63
C VAL A 176 -14.67 3.59 16.36
N ASN A 177 -14.29 2.33 16.21
CA ASN A 177 -14.95 1.14 16.76
C ASN A 177 -16.35 0.86 16.22
N THR A 178 -16.78 1.49 15.12
CA THR A 178 -18.10 1.29 14.52
C THR A 178 -18.02 1.11 13.00
N ASP A 179 -19.08 0.61 12.37
CA ASP A 179 -19.25 0.59 10.91
C ASP A 179 -20.02 1.81 10.38
N VAL A 180 -20.16 2.86 11.20
CA VAL A 180 -20.84 4.09 10.80
C VAL A 180 -19.85 5.02 10.12
N TYR A 181 -20.18 5.50 8.92
CA TYR A 181 -19.41 6.53 8.24
C TYR A 181 -19.60 7.89 8.92
N ASP A 182 -18.48 8.61 9.09
CA ASP A 182 -18.28 9.88 9.80
C ASP A 182 -19.58 10.63 10.14
N SER A 183 -20.00 10.51 11.40
CA SER A 183 -21.15 11.22 11.96
C SER A 183 -20.78 12.59 12.54
N SER A 184 -19.49 12.96 12.53
CA SER A 184 -19.03 14.25 13.01
C SER A 184 -19.60 15.41 12.18
N PRO A 185 -19.53 16.66 12.67
CA PRO A 185 -19.98 17.83 11.91
C PRO A 185 -19.29 18.01 10.56
N LYS A 186 -18.09 17.42 10.36
CA LYS A 186 -17.36 17.49 9.09
C LYS A 186 -17.97 16.62 7.99
N LYS A 187 -18.77 15.60 8.37
CA LYS A 187 -19.50 14.69 7.47
C LYS A 187 -18.69 14.30 6.23
N ARG A 188 -17.46 13.82 6.43
CA ARG A 188 -16.56 13.43 5.33
C ARG A 188 -17.28 12.42 4.44
N VAL A 189 -17.06 12.55 3.14
CA VAL A 189 -17.67 11.67 2.13
C VAL A 189 -16.94 10.32 2.17
N PRO A 190 -17.67 9.18 2.27
CA PRO A 190 -17.08 7.85 2.15
C PRO A 190 -16.22 7.74 0.88
N SER A 191 -14.97 7.29 0.99
CA SER A 191 -13.99 7.21 -0.09
C SER A 191 -13.04 6.01 0.06
N TRP A 192 -12.54 5.50 -1.08
CA TRP A 192 -11.46 4.51 -1.13
C TRP A 192 -10.12 5.24 -1.13
N THR A 193 -9.68 5.63 0.07
CA THR A 193 -8.39 6.32 0.28
C THR A 193 -7.21 5.37 0.26
N ASP A 194 -7.44 4.12 0.68
CA ASP A 194 -6.43 3.09 0.88
C ASP A 194 -6.44 2.14 -0.32
N ARG A 195 -5.34 2.07 -1.07
CA ARG A 195 -5.29 1.41 -2.39
C ARG A 195 -4.03 0.58 -2.55
N ILE A 196 -4.08 -0.42 -3.43
CA ILE A 196 -2.93 -1.23 -3.85
C ILE A 196 -2.92 -1.27 -5.37
N VAL A 197 -1.88 -0.69 -5.97
CA VAL A 197 -1.60 -0.80 -7.40
C VAL A 197 -0.31 -1.59 -7.60
N TYR A 198 -0.23 -2.34 -8.69
CA TYR A 198 0.92 -3.20 -8.97
C TYR A 198 1.34 -3.14 -10.44
N LYS A 199 2.61 -3.41 -10.70
CA LYS A 199 3.22 -3.37 -12.04
C LYS A 199 4.19 -4.54 -12.22
N SER A 200 4.21 -5.07 -13.42
CA SER A 200 5.13 -6.10 -13.90
C SER A 200 5.40 -5.85 -15.38
N PRO A 201 6.61 -6.13 -15.90
CA PRO A 201 6.92 -6.05 -17.34
C PRO A 201 5.92 -6.83 -18.21
N GLN A 202 5.42 -7.95 -17.68
CA GLN A 202 4.36 -8.75 -18.29
C GLN A 202 3.29 -9.04 -17.24
N LEU A 203 2.04 -8.70 -17.54
CA LEU A 203 0.92 -8.85 -16.59
C LEU A 203 0.61 -10.32 -16.25
N SER A 204 0.95 -11.27 -17.12
CA SER A 204 0.79 -12.71 -16.88
C SER A 204 1.65 -13.22 -15.71
N LEU A 205 2.78 -12.55 -15.44
CA LEU A 205 3.73 -12.95 -14.40
C LEU A 205 3.34 -12.49 -12.99
N LEU A 206 2.31 -11.65 -12.87
CA LEU A 206 1.84 -11.11 -11.59
C LEU A 206 0.32 -11.01 -11.57
N LYS A 207 -0.30 -11.94 -10.84
CA LYS A 207 -1.76 -12.04 -10.71
C LYS A 207 -2.21 -11.65 -9.31
N CYS A 208 -3.14 -10.71 -9.22
CA CYS A 208 -3.87 -10.46 -7.99
C CYS A 208 -4.97 -11.52 -7.84
N LEU A 209 -4.90 -12.33 -6.79
CA LEU A 209 -5.88 -13.37 -6.47
C LEU A 209 -7.03 -12.82 -5.63
N TYR A 210 -6.72 -11.92 -4.69
CA TYR A 210 -7.70 -11.29 -3.82
C TYR A 210 -7.35 -9.82 -3.61
N TYR A 211 -8.38 -8.96 -3.58
CA TYR A 211 -8.25 -7.54 -3.24
C TYR A 211 -9.48 -7.10 -2.45
N ASN A 212 -9.32 -6.83 -1.16
CA ASN A 212 -10.45 -6.58 -0.27
C ASN A 212 -10.06 -5.71 0.95
N SER A 213 -11.06 -5.29 1.74
CA SER A 213 -10.88 -4.64 3.03
C SER A 213 -11.18 -5.59 4.19
N CYS A 214 -10.54 -5.35 5.33
CA CYS A 214 -10.77 -6.06 6.59
C CYS A 214 -11.75 -5.28 7.47
N ASN A 215 -13.03 -5.67 7.46
CA ASN A 215 -14.08 -4.96 8.21
C ASN A 215 -14.16 -5.35 9.69
N THR A 216 -13.45 -6.40 10.12
CA THR A 216 -13.41 -6.83 11.53
C THR A 216 -12.51 -5.94 12.39
N ILE A 217 -11.52 -5.26 11.79
CA ILE A 217 -10.63 -4.32 12.49
C ILE A 217 -11.21 -2.91 12.41
N LYS A 218 -11.63 -2.37 13.56
CA LYS A 218 -12.38 -1.11 13.66
C LYS A 218 -11.72 -0.05 14.56
N VAL A 219 -10.51 -0.32 15.04
CA VAL A 219 -9.77 0.57 15.95
C VAL A 219 -9.32 1.90 15.32
N SER A 220 -9.43 2.00 13.99
CA SER A 220 -9.11 3.19 13.20
C SER A 220 -10.37 3.69 12.46
N ASP A 221 -10.35 4.94 12.04
CA ASP A 221 -11.31 5.51 11.11
C ASP A 221 -11.10 5.05 9.66
N HIS A 222 -10.03 4.30 9.39
CA HIS A 222 -9.77 3.57 8.16
C HIS A 222 -9.98 2.05 8.36
N ARG A 223 -10.37 1.35 7.29
CA ARG A 223 -10.34 -0.12 7.22
C ARG A 223 -9.06 -0.59 6.54
N PRO A 224 -8.33 -1.58 7.10
CA PRO A 224 -7.18 -2.16 6.41
C PRO A 224 -7.57 -2.71 5.04
N VAL A 225 -6.75 -2.45 4.03
CA VAL A 225 -6.89 -3.02 2.67
C VAL A 225 -5.76 -4.00 2.44
N TYR A 226 -6.08 -5.16 1.86
CA TYR A 226 -5.11 -6.19 1.57
C TYR A 226 -5.25 -6.71 0.15
N GLY A 227 -4.13 -7.17 -0.41
CA GLY A 227 -4.07 -7.86 -1.67
C GLY A 227 -3.26 -9.15 -1.53
N ILE A 228 -3.70 -10.23 -2.15
CA ILE A 228 -2.97 -11.50 -2.22
C ILE A 228 -2.56 -11.69 -3.67
N PHE A 229 -1.27 -11.94 -3.90
CA PHE A 229 -0.68 -11.99 -5.23
C PHE A 229 0.05 -13.32 -5.45
N GLU A 230 -0.09 -13.83 -6.66
CA GLU A 230 0.74 -14.89 -7.21
C GLU A 230 1.71 -14.26 -8.20
N SER A 231 3.00 -14.52 -8.02
CA SER A 231 4.05 -14.00 -8.90
C SER A 231 4.95 -15.15 -9.35
N GLU A 232 5.21 -15.21 -10.65
CA GLU A 232 6.28 -16.04 -11.18
C GLU A 232 7.63 -15.43 -10.78
N VAL A 233 8.59 -16.29 -10.42
CA VAL A 233 9.96 -15.92 -10.08
C VAL A 233 10.95 -16.60 -11.01
N GLU A 234 11.98 -15.86 -11.40
CA GLU A 234 13.04 -16.31 -12.30
C GLU A 234 14.15 -17.00 -11.50
N PRO A 235 14.83 -18.01 -12.06
CA PRO A 235 16.08 -18.53 -11.51
C PRO A 235 17.17 -17.46 -11.41
N TYR A 236 18.21 -17.72 -10.62
CA TYR A 236 19.31 -16.78 -10.43
C TYR A 236 19.96 -16.34 -11.75
N LYS A 237 20.21 -15.03 -11.85
CA LYS A 237 21.15 -14.46 -12.83
C LYS A 237 22.58 -14.60 -12.26
N ASN A 238 23.58 -14.81 -13.12
CA ASN A 238 24.98 -14.97 -12.68
C ASN A 238 25.41 -13.78 -11.78
N ASN A 239 26.22 -14.05 -10.74
CA ASN A 239 26.70 -13.09 -9.71
C ASN A 239 25.68 -12.59 -8.67
N PHE A 240 24.62 -13.35 -8.38
CA PHE A 240 23.72 -13.01 -7.26
C PHE A 240 24.44 -13.11 -5.91
N GLN A 241 24.61 -11.98 -5.23
CA GLN A 241 25.19 -11.95 -3.89
C GLN A 241 24.11 -12.25 -2.84
N VAL A 242 24.09 -13.51 -2.40
CA VAL A 242 23.19 -13.97 -1.33
C VAL A 242 23.59 -13.32 0.00
N HIS A 243 22.63 -12.77 0.74
CA HIS A 243 22.90 -12.01 1.96
C HIS A 243 23.04 -12.86 3.24
N GLY A 244 23.29 -14.16 3.12
CA GLY A 244 23.57 -15.05 4.26
C GLY A 244 22.40 -15.22 5.25
N ALA A 245 21.17 -15.04 4.78
CA ALA A 245 19.93 -15.13 5.56
C ALA A 245 19.86 -14.18 6.78
N THR A 246 20.13 -12.89 6.58
CA THR A 246 19.91 -11.88 7.62
C THR A 246 18.42 -11.65 7.90
N PHE A 247 18.05 -11.56 9.18
CA PHE A 247 16.71 -11.20 9.63
C PHE A 247 16.76 -10.60 11.04
N ASP A 248 15.73 -9.83 11.41
CA ASP A 248 15.54 -9.37 12.78
C ASP A 248 15.27 -10.56 13.73
N ARG A 249 16.33 -11.00 14.42
CA ARG A 249 16.28 -12.11 15.37
C ARG A 249 15.51 -11.75 16.63
N GLU A 250 15.57 -10.50 17.08
CA GLU A 250 14.92 -10.07 18.33
C GLU A 250 13.42 -10.14 18.19
N VAL A 251 12.87 -9.61 17.08
CA VAL A 251 11.43 -9.71 16.81
C VAL A 251 10.99 -11.17 16.64
N TYR A 252 11.81 -12.00 15.98
CA TYR A 252 11.50 -13.43 15.84
C TYR A 252 11.44 -14.15 17.20
N VAL A 253 12.41 -13.90 18.08
CA VAL A 253 12.46 -14.49 19.42
C VAL A 253 11.29 -13.99 20.27
N GLU A 254 11.03 -12.69 20.28
CA GLU A 254 9.90 -12.08 21.00
C GLU A 254 8.55 -12.65 20.54
N ALA A 255 8.37 -12.82 19.23
CA ALA A 255 7.15 -13.44 18.69
C ALA A 255 6.97 -14.91 19.10
N ASN A 256 8.07 -15.66 19.32
CA ASN A 256 7.99 -17.01 19.88
C ASN A 256 7.66 -16.98 21.38
N LEU A 257 8.27 -16.06 22.14
CA LEU A 257 7.99 -15.89 23.56
C LEU A 257 6.52 -15.56 23.82
N ARG A 258 5.95 -14.62 23.05
CA ARG A 258 4.53 -14.24 23.16
C ARG A 258 3.57 -15.37 22.85
N ARG A 259 3.89 -16.21 21.85
CA ARG A 259 3.06 -17.38 21.50
C ARG A 259 3.09 -18.47 22.57
N ASN A 260 4.22 -18.62 23.25
CA ASN A 260 4.39 -19.59 24.33
C ASN A 260 3.95 -19.05 25.72
N ALA A 261 3.58 -17.77 25.80
CA ALA A 261 3.12 -17.18 27.05
C ALA A 261 1.79 -17.80 27.51
N PRO A 262 1.59 -18.03 28.82
CA PRO A 262 0.34 -18.58 29.34
C PRO A 262 -0.88 -17.77 28.89
N SER A 263 -2.00 -18.45 28.65
CA SER A 263 -3.22 -17.89 28.07
C SER A 263 -3.81 -16.69 28.85
N GLY A 264 -3.43 -16.52 30.12
CA GLY A 264 -3.83 -15.39 30.97
C GLY A 264 -3.01 -14.10 30.81
N SER A 265 -1.87 -14.12 30.10
CA SER A 265 -1.03 -12.93 29.85
C SER A 265 -1.18 -12.34 28.45
N GLN A 266 -1.98 -12.96 27.58
CA GLN A 266 -2.18 -12.53 26.18
C GLN A 266 -3.20 -11.39 26.02
N ALA A 267 -3.32 -10.49 27.00
CA ALA A 267 -4.43 -9.53 27.09
C ALA A 267 -4.56 -8.55 25.90
N ASN A 268 -3.57 -8.45 24.99
CA ASN A 268 -3.56 -7.46 23.91
C ASN A 268 -3.11 -7.98 22.53
N SER A 269 -3.00 -9.30 22.31
CA SER A 269 -2.59 -9.82 20.99
C SER A 269 -3.79 -10.40 20.24
N HIS A 270 -4.43 -9.56 19.42
CA HIS A 270 -5.33 -10.07 18.39
C HIS A 270 -4.49 -10.65 17.25
N VAL A 271 -4.39 -11.98 17.19
CA VAL A 271 -3.90 -12.66 15.99
C VAL A 271 -4.99 -12.51 14.93
N CYS A 272 -4.72 -11.69 13.91
CA CYS A 272 -5.56 -11.65 12.72
C CYS A 272 -5.11 -12.80 11.82
N THR A 273 -5.94 -13.82 11.69
CA THR A 273 -5.77 -14.82 10.63
C THR A 273 -6.34 -14.20 9.36
N ILE A 274 -5.46 -13.81 8.44
CA ILE A 274 -5.85 -13.52 7.06
C ILE A 274 -5.76 -14.86 6.34
N LEU A 275 -6.95 -15.39 5.96
CA LEU A 275 -7.26 -16.73 5.42
C LEU A 275 -7.83 -17.71 6.46
#